data_AF-A0A914GLI5-F1
#
_entry.id   AF-A0A914GLI5-F1
#
_cell.length_a   1.000
_cell.length_b   1.000
_cell.length_c   1.000
_cell.angle_alpha   90.00
_cell.angle_beta   90.00
_cell.angle_gamma   90.00
#
_symmetry.space_group_name_H-M   'P 1'
#
loop_
_entity.id
_entity.type
_entity.pdbx_description
1 polymer ?
#
loop_
_entity_poly.entity_id
_entity_poly.type
_entity_poly.pdbx_seq_one_letter_code
_entity_poly.pdbx_strand_id
1 'polypeptide(L)'
;MLLLNGFETRGTFRSGERLALEHLFNAAAIKQELLLSSSQRRIKRSAANIEAVESTTINSFEADNFTINYDDYGVDDDNETITPCGMYVNLGKPILPYILIDGSVKAIFEVESFEKLFEVSTLKDLCKLDNIIDQVIKETDDRDFVSPAPFSFNLPNYVMCANGSYIKKCEDLDQKTADAFKSVVVTCLNPKTEAEILNCETNFATQIRDYILQIPNPPHQIPEGPIYVGAVLKLYSNLAIGASPESSNKFFTALLDRLSNNLGDKMKLKGLFVGSKNAFFEEALYSDIILGGGALAMVILGIFFYSKSFAFTCIVLCGMAFAVGTSFFVYTAIFRISFFPFINFLVIVIAIAVGADDAFLLSYQFEKHKTELKQWNAKLLNFDPDLMSQKDKLGYSYTFNETIDFGALDLQVGKFYMRDYR
;
A
#
# COMPACT_ATOMS: atom_id res chain seq x y z
N MET A 1 3.70 -4.02 8.45
CA MET A 1 4.37 -2.70 8.67
C MET A 1 5.90 -2.76 8.45
N LEU A 2 6.40 -3.52 7.46
CA LEU A 2 7.86 -3.77 7.29
C LEU A 2 8.42 -3.37 5.91
N LEU A 3 7.58 -2.99 4.95
CA LEU A 3 7.96 -3.08 3.53
C LEU A 3 8.55 -1.79 2.92
N LEU A 4 8.40 -0.63 3.57
CA LEU A 4 8.95 0.67 3.13
C LEU A 4 9.88 1.35 4.15
N ASN A 5 10.24 0.66 5.23
CA ASN A 5 11.20 1.18 6.19
C ASN A 5 12.58 1.34 5.54
N GLY A 6 13.30 2.42 5.84
CA GLY A 6 14.71 2.56 5.45
C GLY A 6 15.01 3.18 4.08
N PHE A 7 14.00 3.68 3.35
CA PHE A 7 14.23 4.54 2.16
C PHE A 7 14.65 5.97 2.53
N GLU A 8 14.68 6.30 3.81
CA GLU A 8 15.19 7.58 4.29
C GLU A 8 16.70 7.63 4.14
N THR A 9 17.17 8.58 3.33
CA THR A 9 18.61 8.84 3.21
C THR A 9 19.13 9.27 4.58
N ARG A 10 20.13 8.55 5.11
CA ARG A 10 20.85 8.93 6.33
C ARG A 10 22.25 9.44 5.98
N GLY A 11 22.77 10.39 6.75
CA GLY A 11 24.11 10.94 6.56
C GLY A 11 24.24 11.97 5.43
N THR A 12 23.12 12.44 4.87
CA THR A 12 23.09 13.58 3.93
C THR A 12 22.86 14.90 4.69
N PHE A 13 23.28 16.03 4.10
CA PHE A 13 23.21 17.37 4.73
C PHE A 13 21.85 17.68 5.38
N ARG A 14 20.74 17.34 4.69
CA ARG A 14 19.37 17.59 5.20
C ARG A 14 18.75 16.44 6.00
N SER A 15 19.37 15.26 6.01
CA SER A 15 18.80 14.11 6.73
C SER A 15 18.82 14.30 8.25
N GLY A 16 19.88 14.91 8.79
CA GLY A 16 20.01 15.14 10.24
C GLY A 16 18.95 16.12 10.77
N GLU A 17 18.75 17.23 10.07
CA GLU A 17 17.73 18.24 10.43
C GLU A 17 16.32 17.64 10.39
N ARG A 18 16.02 16.86 9.35
CA ARG A 18 14.74 16.17 9.21
C ARG A 18 14.52 15.13 10.32
N LEU A 19 15.50 14.27 10.58
CA LEU A 19 15.41 13.25 11.65
C LEU A 19 15.20 13.91 13.02
N ALA A 20 15.90 15.01 13.30
CA ALA A 20 15.69 15.78 14.53
C ALA A 20 14.25 16.34 14.62
N LEU A 21 13.74 16.90 13.51
CA LEU A 21 12.37 17.40 13.42
C LEU A 21 11.33 16.28 13.62
N GLU A 22 11.56 15.11 13.04
CA GLU A 22 10.69 13.95 13.16
C GLU A 22 10.68 13.38 14.57
N HIS A 23 11.84 13.33 15.25
CA HIS A 23 11.90 12.98 16.67
C HIS A 23 11.11 13.97 17.54
N LEU A 24 11.15 15.27 17.22
CA LEU A 24 10.34 16.28 17.89
C LEU A 24 8.84 16.07 17.63
N PHE A 25 8.46 15.80 16.38
CA PHE A 25 7.07 15.51 16.03
C PHE A 25 6.56 14.25 16.72
N ASN A 26 7.34 13.17 16.77
CA ASN A 26 6.95 11.94 17.44
C ASN A 26 6.79 12.16 18.95
N ALA A 27 7.68 12.94 19.59
CA ALA A 27 7.53 13.32 20.99
C ALA A 27 6.28 14.20 21.24
N ALA A 28 5.95 15.09 20.30
CA ALA A 28 4.75 15.93 20.38
C ALA A 28 3.45 15.16 20.05
N ALA A 29 3.48 14.22 19.11
CA ALA A 29 2.35 13.40 18.69
C ALA A 29 1.88 12.48 19.81
N ILE A 30 2.81 11.89 20.59
CA ILE A 30 2.46 11.13 21.81
C ILE A 30 1.64 12.00 22.79
N LYS A 31 1.97 13.29 22.90
CA LYS A 31 1.24 14.24 23.75
C LYS A 31 -0.12 14.60 23.13
N GLN A 32 -0.22 14.68 21.81
CA GLN A 32 -1.46 14.95 21.08
C GLN A 32 -2.41 13.75 21.02
N GLU A 33 -1.90 12.52 20.92
CA GLU A 33 -2.69 11.28 21.07
C GLU A 33 -3.23 11.13 22.49
N LEU A 34 -2.45 11.54 23.50
CA LEU A 34 -2.94 11.68 24.88
C LEU A 34 -4.10 12.69 24.97
N LEU A 35 -4.02 13.81 24.26
CA LEU A 35 -5.11 14.79 24.20
C LEU A 35 -6.32 14.27 23.42
N LEU A 36 -6.12 13.61 22.27
CA LEU A 36 -7.19 13.01 21.47
C LEU A 36 -7.90 11.89 22.22
N SER A 37 -7.15 11.01 22.91
CA SER A 37 -7.74 9.99 23.79
C SER A 37 -8.53 10.60 24.96
N SER A 38 -8.08 11.74 25.51
CA SER A 38 -8.83 12.47 26.53
C SER A 38 -10.09 13.13 25.99
N SER A 39 -10.06 13.63 24.74
CA SER A 39 -11.22 14.23 24.06
C SER A 39 -12.25 13.19 23.62
N GLN A 40 -11.81 12.02 23.12
CA GLN A 40 -12.69 10.89 22.81
C GLN A 40 -13.32 10.30 24.08
N ARG A 41 -12.61 10.30 25.22
CA ARG A 41 -13.24 9.96 26.52
C ARG A 41 -14.32 10.95 26.91
N ARG A 42 -14.22 12.23 26.55
CA ARG A 42 -15.29 13.22 26.76
C ARG A 42 -16.48 12.96 25.84
N ILE A 43 -16.24 12.66 24.54
CA ILE A 43 -17.30 12.35 23.57
C ILE A 43 -18.01 11.02 23.90
N LYS A 44 -17.28 9.99 24.37
CA LYS A 44 -17.89 8.74 24.85
C LYS A 44 -18.68 8.94 26.15
N ARG A 45 -18.24 9.84 27.04
CA ARG A 45 -19.00 10.19 28.26
C ARG A 45 -20.27 10.99 27.95
N SER A 46 -20.25 11.87 26.96
CA SER A 46 -21.48 12.55 26.52
C SER A 46 -22.46 11.58 25.86
N ALA A 47 -21.98 10.63 25.07
CA ALA A 47 -22.82 9.56 24.49
C ALA A 47 -23.41 8.60 25.56
N ALA A 48 -22.62 8.21 26.56
CA ALA A 48 -23.10 7.33 27.65
C ALA A 48 -24.08 8.04 28.61
N ASN A 49 -23.95 9.35 28.79
CA ASN A 49 -24.91 10.13 29.57
C ASN A 49 -26.27 10.29 28.85
N ILE A 50 -26.34 10.09 27.53
CA ILE A 50 -27.60 10.12 26.77
C ILE A 50 -28.43 8.84 27.01
N GLU A 51 -27.79 7.67 27.19
CA GLU A 51 -28.48 6.41 27.55
C GLU A 51 -28.91 6.35 29.02
N ALA A 52 -28.24 7.08 29.92
CA ALA A 52 -28.56 7.06 31.35
C ALA A 52 -29.75 7.98 31.73
N VAL A 53 -30.16 8.90 30.84
CA VAL A 53 -31.22 9.89 31.12
C VAL A 53 -32.63 9.36 30.76
N GLU A 54 -32.75 8.23 30.07
CA GLU A 54 -34.05 7.62 29.73
C GLU A 54 -34.61 6.71 30.85
N SER A 55 -34.03 6.71 32.05
CA SER A 55 -34.46 5.82 33.14
C SER A 55 -34.35 6.45 34.52
N THR A 56 -34.97 7.62 34.76
CA THR A 56 -35.47 7.93 36.11
C THR A 56 -36.48 9.09 36.12
N THR A 57 -37.76 8.74 36.16
CA THR A 57 -38.85 9.65 36.54
C THR A 57 -38.93 9.82 38.06
N ILE A 58 -38.97 11.09 38.48
CA ILE A 58 -39.71 11.72 39.59
C ILE A 58 -39.33 11.30 41.03
N ASN A 59 -38.81 12.26 41.82
CA ASN A 59 -39.45 12.70 43.06
C ASN A 59 -38.90 14.04 43.57
N SER A 60 -39.85 14.87 44.03
CA SER A 60 -39.78 16.24 44.56
C SER A 60 -38.93 16.42 45.83
N PHE A 61 -38.36 17.61 46.02
CA PHE A 61 -38.31 18.28 47.33
C PHE A 61 -38.08 19.80 47.16
N GLU A 62 -38.92 20.60 47.82
CA GLU A 62 -38.81 22.05 47.98
C GLU A 62 -37.62 22.44 48.85
N ALA A 63 -36.91 23.51 48.46
CA ALA A 63 -36.30 24.47 49.38
C ALA A 63 -35.93 25.75 48.61
N ASP A 64 -36.52 26.87 49.01
CA ASP A 64 -36.21 28.20 48.52
C ASP A 64 -34.73 28.53 48.74
N ASN A 65 -33.97 28.63 47.66
CA ASN A 65 -32.64 29.21 47.65
C ASN A 65 -32.58 30.18 46.48
N PHE A 66 -32.32 31.45 46.77
CA PHE A 66 -32.19 32.49 45.76
C PHE A 66 -31.05 32.10 44.80
N THR A 67 -31.42 31.49 43.69
CA THR A 67 -30.51 31.09 42.62
C THR A 67 -30.67 32.14 41.54
N ILE A 68 -29.57 32.82 41.25
CA ILE A 68 -29.44 33.68 40.08
C ILE A 68 -29.74 32.77 38.89
N ASN A 69 -30.87 33.00 38.24
CA ASN A 69 -31.25 32.26 37.04
C ASN A 69 -30.31 32.68 35.91
N TYR A 70 -29.35 31.82 35.58
CA TYR A 70 -28.43 32.01 34.46
C TYR A 70 -29.08 31.68 33.12
N ASP A 71 -30.33 31.18 33.09
CA ASP A 71 -31.07 30.85 31.86
C ASP A 71 -31.55 32.11 31.10
N ASP A 72 -31.41 33.31 31.69
CA ASP A 72 -31.72 34.60 31.04
C ASP A 72 -30.53 35.16 30.24
N TYR A 73 -29.35 34.53 30.34
CA TYR A 73 -28.30 34.65 29.33
C TYR A 73 -28.43 33.42 28.45
N GLY A 74 -29.12 33.57 27.31
CA GLY A 74 -29.35 32.50 26.35
C GLY A 74 -28.17 31.56 26.22
N VAL A 75 -28.26 30.43 26.93
CA VAL A 75 -27.44 29.27 26.70
C VAL A 75 -28.12 28.63 25.52
N ASP A 76 -27.56 28.86 24.33
CA ASP A 76 -27.92 28.09 23.15
C ASP A 76 -27.93 26.61 23.56
N ASP A 77 -29.06 25.93 23.37
CA ASP A 77 -29.16 24.49 23.56
C ASP A 77 -28.00 23.84 22.80
N ASP A 78 -26.96 23.39 23.53
CA ASP A 78 -25.79 22.64 23.02
C ASP A 78 -26.16 21.26 22.43
N ASN A 79 -27.45 21.06 22.11
CA ASN A 79 -27.98 19.93 21.38
C ASN A 79 -28.18 20.26 19.88
N GLU A 80 -27.40 21.21 19.34
CA GLU A 80 -27.26 21.37 17.90
C GLU A 80 -26.76 20.04 17.32
N THR A 81 -27.67 19.30 16.69
CA THR A 81 -27.33 18.23 15.76
C THR A 81 -26.25 18.78 14.82
N ILE A 82 -25.02 18.27 14.92
CA ILE A 82 -23.91 18.71 14.06
C ILE A 82 -24.40 18.61 12.63
N THR A 83 -24.52 19.74 11.93
CA THR A 83 -24.95 19.77 10.54
C THR A 83 -23.74 19.57 9.62
N PRO A 84 -23.92 19.03 8.40
CA PRO A 84 -22.82 18.93 7.43
C PRO A 84 -22.13 20.29 7.20
N CYS A 85 -22.91 21.38 7.19
CA CYS A 85 -22.39 22.74 7.02
C CYS A 85 -21.60 23.24 8.23
N GLY A 86 -22.09 22.98 9.44
CA GLY A 86 -21.35 23.28 10.67
C GLY A 86 -20.02 22.53 10.73
N MET A 87 -19.98 21.30 10.24
CA MET A 87 -18.75 20.52 10.14
C MET A 87 -17.72 21.15 9.18
N TYR A 88 -18.15 21.64 8.00
CA TYR A 88 -17.25 22.24 7.00
C TYR A 88 -16.68 23.59 7.42
N VAL A 89 -17.49 24.42 8.10
CA VAL A 89 -17.07 25.72 8.62
C VAL A 89 -16.08 25.57 9.78
N ASN A 90 -16.16 24.47 10.52
CA ASN A 90 -15.27 24.20 11.65
C ASN A 90 -14.02 23.39 11.27
N LEU A 91 -13.85 23.04 9.99
CA LEU A 91 -12.63 22.41 9.53
C LEU A 91 -11.41 23.32 9.74
N GLY A 92 -10.35 22.78 10.34
CA GLY A 92 -9.13 23.50 10.69
C GLY A 92 -9.17 24.21 12.04
N LYS A 93 -10.33 24.21 12.71
CA LYS A 93 -10.46 24.70 14.09
C LYS A 93 -10.14 23.58 15.10
N PRO A 94 -9.95 23.89 16.40
CA PRO A 94 -9.64 22.89 17.43
C PRO A 94 -10.66 21.74 17.52
N ILE A 95 -11.91 21.99 17.11
CA ILE A 95 -13.01 21.02 17.10
C ILE A 95 -12.82 19.96 16.00
N LEU A 96 -12.29 20.35 14.83
CA LEU A 96 -12.07 19.45 13.68
C LEU A 96 -10.73 19.78 13.00
N PRO A 97 -9.60 19.25 13.50
CA PRO A 97 -8.28 19.51 12.92
C PRO A 97 -8.09 18.81 11.55
N TYR A 98 -7.31 19.43 10.66
CA TYR A 98 -7.00 18.91 9.32
C TYR A 98 -6.42 17.49 9.33
N ILE A 99 -5.70 17.11 10.39
CA ILE A 99 -5.09 15.78 10.53
C ILE A 99 -6.12 14.64 10.44
N LEU A 100 -7.37 14.90 10.85
CA LEU A 100 -8.45 13.91 10.75
C LEU A 100 -8.85 13.66 9.29
N ILE A 101 -8.88 14.69 8.45
CA ILE A 101 -9.16 14.56 7.01
C ILE A 101 -8.00 13.86 6.30
N ASP A 102 -6.76 14.17 6.68
CA ASP A 102 -5.59 13.58 6.04
C ASP A 102 -5.53 12.07 6.24
N GLY A 103 -5.88 11.60 7.44
CA GLY A 103 -6.02 10.18 7.74
C GLY A 103 -7.37 9.58 7.38
N SER A 104 -8.28 10.31 6.74
CA SER A 104 -9.57 9.75 6.29
C SER A 104 -9.44 9.00 4.97
N VAL A 105 -10.32 8.02 4.77
CA VAL A 105 -10.42 7.28 3.50
C VAL A 105 -10.96 8.22 2.42
N LYS A 106 -10.37 8.22 1.23
CA LYS A 106 -10.79 9.09 0.12
C LYS A 106 -11.17 8.25 -1.08
N ALA A 107 -12.33 8.49 -1.69
CA ALA A 107 -12.78 7.82 -2.90
C ALA A 107 -12.70 8.78 -4.09
N ILE A 108 -12.33 8.26 -5.27
CA ILE A 108 -12.27 9.03 -6.52
C ILE A 108 -13.22 8.39 -7.52
N PHE A 109 -14.15 9.19 -8.02
CA PHE A 109 -15.16 8.81 -9.01
C PHE A 109 -14.90 9.52 -10.33
N GLU A 110 -15.06 8.81 -11.44
CA GLU A 110 -15.07 9.36 -12.79
C GLU A 110 -16.52 9.65 -13.22
N VAL A 111 -16.73 10.85 -13.73
CA VAL A 111 -18.00 11.31 -14.32
C VAL A 111 -17.74 11.73 -15.76
N GLU A 112 -18.67 11.42 -16.67
CA GLU A 112 -18.48 11.63 -18.11
C GLU A 112 -18.27 13.10 -18.53
N SER A 113 -18.87 14.06 -17.80
CA SER A 113 -18.72 15.49 -18.08
C SER A 113 -19.00 16.35 -16.84
N PHE A 114 -18.53 17.61 -16.88
CA PHE A 114 -18.82 18.60 -15.85
C PHE A 114 -20.32 18.86 -15.67
N GLU A 115 -21.10 18.80 -16.75
CA GLU A 115 -22.53 19.08 -16.68
C GLU A 115 -23.30 17.97 -15.98
N LYS A 116 -22.97 16.71 -16.29
CA LYS A 116 -23.58 15.54 -15.64
C LYS A 116 -23.24 15.42 -14.15
N LEU A 117 -22.13 16.01 -13.71
CA LEU A 117 -21.76 16.05 -12.30
C LEU A 117 -22.76 16.84 -11.44
N PHE A 118 -23.27 17.96 -11.96
CA PHE A 118 -24.23 18.82 -11.26
C PHE A 118 -25.69 18.47 -11.55
N GLU A 119 -25.95 17.34 -12.22
CA GLU A 119 -27.31 16.81 -12.34
C GLU A 119 -27.78 16.33 -10.95
N VAL A 120 -28.99 16.71 -10.53
CA VAL A 120 -29.55 16.29 -9.24
C VAL A 120 -29.54 14.78 -9.07
N SER A 121 -29.74 14.04 -10.16
CA SER A 121 -29.76 12.59 -10.13
C SER A 121 -28.38 12.02 -9.72
N THR A 122 -27.28 12.58 -10.26
CA THR A 122 -25.89 12.24 -9.91
C THR A 122 -25.56 12.66 -8.48
N LEU A 123 -25.96 13.86 -8.07
CA LEU A 123 -25.74 14.35 -6.71
C LEU A 123 -26.48 13.50 -5.66
N LYS A 124 -27.71 13.07 -5.96
CA LYS A 124 -28.47 12.15 -5.09
C LYS A 124 -27.80 10.78 -4.97
N ASP A 125 -27.14 10.30 -6.02
CA ASP A 125 -26.36 9.07 -5.96
C ASP A 125 -25.12 9.24 -5.05
N LEU A 126 -24.44 10.39 -5.09
CA LEU A 126 -23.34 10.70 -4.16
C LEU A 126 -23.78 10.81 -2.70
N CYS A 127 -25.04 11.16 -2.42
CA CYS A 127 -25.55 11.19 -1.05
C CYS A 127 -25.76 9.80 -0.44
N LYS A 128 -25.93 8.76 -1.26
CA LYS A 128 -26.06 7.38 -0.76
C LYS A 128 -24.76 6.86 -0.14
N LEU A 129 -23.65 7.57 -0.34
CA LEU A 129 -22.31 7.19 0.13
C LEU A 129 -22.28 6.91 1.63
N ASP A 130 -22.86 7.79 2.45
CA ASP A 130 -22.87 7.62 3.90
C ASP A 130 -23.69 6.39 4.34
N ASN A 131 -24.81 6.13 3.67
CA ASN A 131 -25.65 4.95 3.93
C ASN A 131 -24.93 3.65 3.56
N ILE A 132 -24.19 3.65 2.45
CA ILE A 132 -23.40 2.48 2.02
C ILE A 132 -22.30 2.19 3.05
N ILE A 133 -21.62 3.23 3.54
CA ILE A 133 -20.60 3.08 4.59
C ILE A 133 -21.22 2.47 5.85
N ASP A 134 -22.37 2.98 6.31
CA ASP A 134 -23.04 2.47 7.51
C ASP A 134 -23.51 1.02 7.35
N GLN A 135 -23.92 0.62 6.14
CA GLN A 135 -24.26 -0.77 5.83
C GLN A 135 -23.03 -1.68 5.93
N VAL A 136 -21.91 -1.29 5.33
CA VAL A 136 -20.67 -2.09 5.36
C VAL A 136 -20.13 -2.21 6.78
N ILE A 137 -20.19 -1.16 7.59
CA ILE A 137 -19.80 -1.20 9.01
C ILE A 137 -20.66 -2.23 9.76
N LYS A 138 -21.98 -2.25 9.54
CA LYS A 138 -22.90 -3.20 10.20
C LYS A 138 -22.69 -4.65 9.74
N GLU A 139 -22.44 -4.86 8.45
CA GLU A 139 -22.25 -6.20 7.88
C GLU A 139 -20.95 -6.86 8.33
N THR A 140 -19.90 -6.06 8.55
CA THR A 140 -18.56 -6.61 8.85
C THR A 140 -18.33 -6.82 10.36
N ASP A 141 -19.24 -6.36 11.24
CA ASP A 141 -19.14 -6.38 12.72
C ASP A 141 -17.79 -5.87 13.27
N ASP A 142 -17.06 -5.09 12.47
CA ASP A 142 -15.74 -4.58 12.83
C ASP A 142 -15.91 -3.29 13.64
N ARG A 143 -15.96 -3.45 14.96
CA ARG A 143 -15.94 -2.34 15.94
C ARG A 143 -14.65 -1.51 15.92
N ASP A 144 -13.67 -1.96 15.15
CA ASP A 144 -12.38 -1.30 14.98
C ASP A 144 -12.46 -0.09 14.04
N PHE A 145 -13.49 0.03 13.20
CA PHE A 145 -13.68 1.20 12.33
C PHE A 145 -14.64 2.20 12.99
N VAL A 146 -14.07 3.23 13.63
CA VAL A 146 -14.84 4.36 14.16
C VAL A 146 -14.90 5.47 13.11
N SER A 147 -16.09 6.03 12.91
CA SER A 147 -16.32 7.22 12.10
C SER A 147 -15.90 8.47 12.88
N PRO A 148 -14.71 9.08 12.65
CA PRO A 148 -14.30 10.31 13.33
C PRO A 148 -15.23 11.49 13.03
N ALA A 149 -15.89 11.44 11.87
CA ALA A 149 -16.79 12.48 11.40
C ALA A 149 -18.23 11.96 11.35
N PRO A 150 -19.23 12.82 11.59
CA PRO A 150 -20.64 12.44 11.44
C PRO A 150 -21.04 12.27 9.96
N PHE A 151 -20.43 13.01 9.03
CA PHE A 151 -20.75 12.98 7.60
C PHE A 151 -19.49 12.89 6.73
N SER A 152 -19.64 12.35 5.53
CA SER A 152 -18.57 12.43 4.52
C SER A 152 -18.51 13.83 3.90
N PHE A 153 -17.30 14.26 3.51
CA PHE A 153 -17.11 15.43 2.67
C PHE A 153 -17.37 15.00 1.22
N ASN A 154 -18.57 15.29 0.73
CA ASN A 154 -18.99 14.99 -0.63
C ASN A 154 -19.57 16.24 -1.29
N LEU A 155 -19.59 16.26 -2.62
CA LEU A 155 -20.07 17.41 -3.38
C LEU A 155 -21.51 17.84 -3.01
N PRO A 156 -22.50 16.93 -2.87
CA PRO A 156 -23.88 17.32 -2.54
C PRO A 156 -24.00 18.09 -1.22
N ASN A 157 -23.26 17.68 -0.19
CA ASN A 157 -23.28 18.37 1.09
C ASN A 157 -22.74 19.81 0.94
N TYR A 158 -21.69 20.04 0.14
CA TYR A 158 -21.23 21.40 -0.18
C TYR A 158 -22.28 22.22 -0.94
N VAL A 159 -22.98 21.61 -1.91
CA VAL A 159 -24.06 22.30 -2.65
C VAL A 159 -25.17 22.78 -1.70
N MET A 160 -25.54 21.96 -0.72
CA MET A 160 -26.58 22.31 0.26
C MET A 160 -26.14 23.46 1.18
N CYS A 161 -24.85 23.52 1.52
CA CYS A 161 -24.31 24.55 2.41
C CYS A 161 -24.09 25.90 1.75
N ALA A 162 -23.98 25.96 0.43
CA ALA A 162 -23.67 27.18 -0.30
C ALA A 162 -24.72 28.30 -0.14
N ASN A 163 -25.96 27.97 0.23
CA ASN A 163 -27.04 28.94 0.40
C ASN A 163 -27.33 29.28 1.87
N GLY A 164 -26.41 28.96 2.80
CA GLY A 164 -26.54 29.31 4.23
C GLY A 164 -27.69 28.61 4.97
N SER A 165 -28.31 27.58 4.37
CA SER A 165 -29.38 26.81 4.98
C SER A 165 -28.81 25.54 5.62
N TYR A 166 -28.73 25.54 6.95
CA TYR A 166 -28.10 24.47 7.74
C TYR A 166 -28.96 23.20 7.89
N ILE A 167 -30.19 23.18 7.36
CA ILE A 167 -31.23 22.17 7.70
C ILE A 167 -31.60 21.25 6.51
N LYS A 168 -31.00 21.44 5.33
CA LYS A 168 -31.40 20.66 4.15
C LYS A 168 -30.87 19.22 4.18
N LYS A 169 -31.76 18.26 3.98
CA LYS A 169 -31.39 16.86 3.71
C LYS A 169 -31.10 16.68 2.22
N CYS A 170 -30.39 15.63 1.85
CA CYS A 170 -30.12 15.38 0.44
C CYS A 170 -31.39 15.11 -0.42
N GLU A 171 -32.49 14.73 0.22
CA GLU A 171 -33.79 14.59 -0.46
C GLU A 171 -34.30 15.93 -1.02
N ASP A 172 -33.99 17.03 -0.33
CA ASP A 172 -34.40 18.41 -0.64
C ASP A 172 -33.52 19.08 -1.72
N LEU A 173 -32.65 18.30 -2.38
CA LEU A 173 -31.76 18.82 -3.40
C LEU A 173 -32.49 19.05 -4.72
N ASP A 174 -32.58 20.34 -5.10
CA ASP A 174 -33.20 20.81 -6.34
C ASP A 174 -32.18 21.23 -7.40
N GLN A 175 -32.57 21.10 -8.68
CA GLN A 175 -31.71 21.45 -9.81
C GLN A 175 -31.32 22.92 -9.80
N LYS A 176 -32.23 23.80 -9.38
CA LYS A 176 -31.97 25.24 -9.23
C LYS A 176 -30.81 25.52 -8.26
N THR A 177 -30.70 24.74 -7.18
CA THR A 177 -29.62 24.91 -6.19
C THR A 177 -28.29 24.38 -6.75
N ALA A 178 -28.34 23.24 -7.44
CA ALA A 178 -27.17 22.68 -8.11
C ALA A 178 -26.63 23.61 -9.21
N ASP A 179 -27.51 24.20 -10.03
CA ASP A 179 -27.14 25.12 -11.10
C ASP A 179 -26.57 26.44 -10.57
N ALA A 180 -27.17 26.98 -9.49
CA ALA A 180 -26.63 28.15 -8.81
C ALA A 180 -25.22 27.88 -8.29
N PHE A 181 -24.99 26.74 -7.66
CA PHE A 181 -23.66 26.35 -7.19
C PHE A 181 -22.67 26.08 -8.34
N LYS A 182 -23.11 25.42 -9.41
CA LYS A 182 -22.33 25.23 -10.64
C LYS A 182 -21.83 26.56 -11.18
N SER A 183 -22.67 27.60 -11.20
CA SER A 183 -22.26 28.94 -11.66
C SER A 183 -21.12 29.52 -10.83
N VAL A 184 -21.14 29.33 -9.50
CA VAL A 184 -20.06 29.77 -8.59
C VAL A 184 -18.76 29.03 -8.90
N VAL A 185 -18.83 27.70 -9.08
CA VAL A 185 -17.65 26.88 -9.43
C VAL A 185 -17.07 27.31 -10.77
N VAL A 186 -17.90 27.55 -11.79
CA VAL A 186 -17.45 28.03 -13.12
C VAL A 186 -16.76 29.39 -13.01
N THR A 187 -17.29 30.31 -12.20
CA THR A 187 -16.62 31.60 -11.93
C THR A 187 -15.27 31.41 -11.27
N CYS A 188 -15.13 30.47 -10.33
CA CYS A 188 -13.85 30.17 -9.68
C CYS A 188 -12.84 29.43 -10.56
N LEU A 189 -13.29 28.77 -11.64
CA LEU A 189 -12.41 28.16 -12.63
C LEU A 189 -11.75 29.19 -13.57
N ASN A 190 -12.39 30.34 -13.78
CA ASN A 190 -11.83 31.39 -14.63
C ASN A 190 -12.24 32.77 -14.10
N PRO A 191 -11.68 33.19 -12.95
CA PRO A 191 -12.02 34.48 -12.35
C PRO A 191 -11.52 35.60 -13.26
N LYS A 192 -12.41 36.54 -13.60
CA LYS A 192 -12.11 37.68 -14.49
C LYS A 192 -11.83 38.96 -13.72
N THR A 193 -12.27 39.03 -12.47
CA THR A 193 -12.16 40.22 -11.62
C THR A 193 -11.47 39.90 -10.29
N GLU A 194 -10.84 40.91 -9.69
CA GLU A 194 -10.17 40.79 -8.39
C GLU A 194 -11.13 40.39 -7.26
N ALA A 195 -12.39 40.83 -7.33
CA ALA A 195 -13.43 40.44 -6.37
C ALA A 195 -13.81 38.95 -6.49
N GLU A 196 -13.83 38.38 -7.71
CA GLU A 196 -14.06 36.94 -7.91
C GLU A 196 -12.91 36.11 -7.35
N ILE A 197 -11.66 36.56 -7.54
CA ILE A 197 -10.47 35.90 -6.97
C ILE A 197 -10.60 35.80 -5.46
N LEU A 198 -10.93 36.91 -4.77
CA LEU A 198 -11.06 36.94 -3.32
C LEU A 198 -12.16 35.99 -2.80
N ASN A 199 -13.28 35.88 -3.52
CA ASN A 199 -14.36 34.96 -3.16
C ASN A 199 -13.96 33.48 -3.32
N CYS A 200 -13.08 33.18 -4.27
CA CYS A 200 -12.58 31.83 -4.53
C CYS A 200 -11.40 31.43 -3.62
N GLU A 201 -10.85 32.36 -2.83
CA GLU A 201 -9.83 32.11 -1.81
C GLU A 201 -10.42 31.81 -0.42
N THR A 202 -11.74 31.81 -0.27
CA THR A 202 -12.39 31.45 0.99
C THR A 202 -12.09 30.00 1.39
N ASN A 203 -12.02 29.71 2.70
CA ASN A 203 -11.79 28.35 3.23
C ASN A 203 -12.76 27.31 2.65
N PHE A 204 -13.99 27.72 2.32
CA PHE A 204 -14.98 26.86 1.71
C PHE A 204 -14.66 26.54 0.25
N ALA A 205 -14.30 27.54 -0.55
CA ALA A 205 -13.91 27.37 -1.94
C ALA A 205 -12.61 26.58 -2.10
N THR A 206 -11.62 26.80 -1.22
CA THR A 206 -10.36 26.05 -1.22
C THR A 206 -10.56 24.57 -0.91
N GLN A 207 -11.45 24.23 0.04
CA GLN A 207 -11.79 22.83 0.32
C GLN A 207 -12.40 22.12 -0.89
N ILE A 208 -13.36 22.76 -1.57
CA ILE A 208 -14.00 22.17 -2.76
C ILE A 208 -12.96 21.99 -3.87
N ARG A 209 -12.11 23.00 -4.09
CA ARG A 209 -11.05 22.96 -5.09
C ARG A 209 -10.06 21.83 -4.83
N ASP A 210 -9.58 21.71 -3.60
CA ASP A 210 -8.45 20.84 -3.26
C ASP A 210 -8.88 19.39 -2.94
N TYR A 211 -10.03 19.20 -2.27
CA TYR A 211 -10.49 17.88 -1.85
C TYR A 211 -11.53 17.23 -2.78
N ILE A 212 -12.39 18.03 -3.42
CA ILE A 212 -13.54 17.50 -4.17
C ILE A 212 -13.29 17.53 -5.68
N LEU A 213 -12.94 18.68 -6.26
CA LEU A 213 -12.80 18.84 -7.71
C LEU A 213 -11.35 18.70 -8.22
N GLN A 214 -10.37 18.71 -7.31
CA GLN A 214 -8.93 18.61 -7.60
C GLN A 214 -8.49 19.52 -8.76
N ILE A 215 -8.98 20.76 -8.75
CA ILE A 215 -8.71 21.74 -9.82
C ILE A 215 -7.25 22.20 -9.67
N PRO A 216 -6.40 22.07 -10.70
CA PRO A 216 -5.03 22.53 -10.64
C PRO A 216 -4.96 24.07 -10.49
N ASN A 217 -3.95 24.58 -9.78
CA ASN A 217 -3.67 26.00 -9.66
C ASN A 217 -2.46 26.36 -10.54
N PRO A 218 -2.56 27.25 -11.55
CA PRO A 218 -3.71 28.09 -11.90
C PRO A 218 -4.85 27.31 -12.59
N PRO A 219 -6.11 27.67 -12.30
CA PRO A 219 -7.26 26.96 -12.83
C PRO A 219 -7.26 27.07 -14.36
N HIS A 220 -7.18 25.91 -15.01
CA HIS A 220 -7.33 25.80 -16.46
C HIS A 220 -8.81 25.61 -16.81
N GLN A 221 -9.14 25.85 -18.08
CA GLN A 221 -10.48 25.69 -18.64
C GLN A 221 -11.14 24.37 -18.21
N ILE A 222 -12.48 24.37 -18.14
CA ILE A 222 -13.28 23.18 -17.82
C ILE A 222 -12.81 22.03 -18.73
N PRO A 223 -12.43 20.87 -18.16
CA PRO A 223 -12.03 19.73 -18.98
C PRO A 223 -13.15 19.34 -19.95
N GLU A 224 -12.83 19.23 -21.24
CA GLU A 224 -13.78 18.71 -22.25
C GLU A 224 -13.98 17.19 -22.12
N GLY A 225 -13.19 16.52 -21.27
CA GLY A 225 -13.21 15.09 -21.04
C GLY A 225 -13.85 14.68 -19.70
N PRO A 226 -13.69 13.41 -19.31
CA PRO A 226 -14.22 12.91 -18.04
C PRO A 226 -13.54 13.62 -16.85
N ILE A 227 -14.34 13.89 -15.82
CA ILE A 227 -13.91 14.61 -14.63
C ILE A 227 -13.82 13.67 -13.45
N TYR A 228 -12.78 13.86 -12.64
CA TYR A 228 -12.55 13.11 -11.43
C TYR A 228 -13.03 13.90 -10.22
N VAL A 229 -13.88 13.27 -9.41
CA VAL A 229 -14.45 13.87 -8.20
C VAL A 229 -14.03 13.06 -6.99
N GLY A 230 -13.41 13.75 -6.04
CA GLY A 230 -13.05 13.22 -4.74
C GLY A 230 -14.22 13.28 -3.77
N ALA A 231 -14.33 12.26 -2.92
CA ALA A 231 -15.13 12.30 -1.71
C ALA A 231 -14.24 11.84 -0.53
N VAL A 232 -14.16 12.65 0.51
CA VAL A 232 -13.50 12.24 1.75
C VAL A 232 -14.55 11.55 2.61
N LEU A 233 -14.37 10.26 2.83
CA LEU A 233 -15.31 9.45 3.58
C LEU A 233 -15.20 9.76 5.07
N LYS A 234 -16.30 9.55 5.79
CA LYS A 234 -16.33 9.65 7.25
C LYS A 234 -15.50 8.60 8.00
N LEU A 235 -14.83 7.69 7.28
CA LEU A 235 -13.98 6.61 7.80
C LEU A 235 -12.53 7.08 7.99
N TYR A 236 -11.92 6.75 9.13
CA TYR A 236 -10.49 6.99 9.36
C TYR A 236 -9.65 5.75 9.04
N SER A 237 -8.59 5.92 8.25
CA SER A 237 -7.73 4.81 7.83
C SER A 237 -6.78 4.31 8.92
N ASN A 238 -6.40 5.18 9.87
CA ASN A 238 -5.33 4.89 10.84
C ASN A 238 -5.86 4.48 12.22
N LEU A 239 -7.17 4.33 12.42
CA LEU A 239 -7.76 3.90 13.70
C LEU A 239 -8.16 2.43 13.69
N ALA A 240 -7.46 1.61 12.90
CA ALA A 240 -7.34 0.18 13.16
C ALA A 240 -6.44 -0.04 14.39
N ILE A 241 -6.85 0.43 15.58
CA ILE A 241 -6.17 0.06 16.83
C ILE A 241 -6.61 -1.38 17.13
N GLY A 242 -5.90 -2.34 16.54
CA GLY A 242 -6.14 -3.77 16.77
C GLY A 242 -6.72 -4.55 15.58
N ALA A 243 -7.17 -3.87 14.52
CA ALA A 243 -7.70 -4.59 13.35
C ALA A 243 -6.57 -5.38 12.68
N SER A 244 -6.81 -6.67 12.48
CA SER A 244 -5.86 -7.51 11.75
C SER A 244 -5.75 -7.03 10.29
N PRO A 245 -4.58 -7.19 9.64
CA PRO A 245 -4.42 -6.87 8.22
C PRO A 245 -5.48 -7.55 7.34
N GLU A 246 -5.88 -8.77 7.71
CA GLU A 246 -6.91 -9.55 7.01
C GLU A 246 -8.31 -8.93 7.15
N SER A 247 -8.72 -8.49 8.34
CA SER A 247 -10.02 -7.83 8.55
C SER A 247 -10.09 -6.51 7.78
N SER A 248 -8.99 -5.75 7.80
CA SER A 248 -8.88 -4.49 7.05
C SER A 248 -9.07 -4.71 5.56
N ASN A 249 -8.40 -5.71 4.97
CA ASN A 249 -8.53 -6.01 3.55
C ASN A 249 -9.94 -6.47 3.20
N LYS A 250 -10.58 -7.31 4.03
CA LYS A 250 -11.98 -7.74 3.83
C LYS A 250 -12.95 -6.56 3.85
N PHE A 251 -12.85 -5.69 4.85
CA PHE A 251 -13.70 -4.50 4.96
C PHE A 251 -13.55 -3.58 3.74
N PHE A 252 -12.31 -3.24 3.35
CA PHE A 252 -12.09 -2.35 2.22
C PHE A 252 -12.45 -2.98 0.87
N THR A 253 -12.30 -4.30 0.73
CA THR A 253 -12.77 -5.02 -0.47
C THR A 253 -14.29 -5.00 -0.56
N ALA A 254 -14.99 -5.25 0.56
CA ALA A 254 -16.44 -5.16 0.63
C ALA A 254 -16.93 -3.72 0.35
N LEU A 255 -16.26 -2.72 0.93
CA LEU A 255 -16.57 -1.31 0.66
C LEU A 255 -16.39 -0.97 -0.82
N LEU A 256 -15.29 -1.40 -1.43
CA LEU A 256 -15.03 -1.15 -2.85
C LEU A 256 -16.09 -1.80 -3.75
N ASP A 257 -16.49 -3.04 -3.47
CA ASP A 257 -17.53 -3.74 -4.20
C ASP A 257 -18.89 -3.03 -4.07
N ARG A 258 -19.29 -2.66 -2.84
CA ARG A 258 -20.55 -1.93 -2.60
C ARG A 258 -20.57 -0.56 -3.26
N LEU A 259 -19.46 0.17 -3.23
CA LEU A 259 -19.34 1.47 -3.89
C LEU A 259 -19.42 1.32 -5.41
N SER A 260 -18.71 0.34 -6.00
CA SER A 260 -18.74 0.10 -7.44
C SER A 260 -20.13 -0.33 -7.92
N ASN A 261 -20.82 -1.19 -7.16
CA ASN A 261 -22.10 -1.75 -7.56
C ASN A 261 -23.26 -0.75 -7.37
N ASN A 262 -23.25 0.07 -6.32
CA ASN A 262 -24.35 0.99 -6.04
C ASN A 262 -24.24 2.35 -6.73
N LEU A 263 -23.04 2.78 -7.17
CA LEU A 263 -22.83 4.07 -7.84
C LEU A 263 -22.51 3.94 -9.34
N GLY A 264 -22.31 2.70 -9.84
CA GLY A 264 -21.73 2.40 -11.16
C GLY A 264 -22.49 2.89 -12.40
N ASP A 265 -23.78 3.22 -12.27
CA ASP A 265 -24.61 3.59 -13.42
C ASP A 265 -24.26 4.95 -14.03
N LYS A 266 -23.87 5.92 -13.19
CA LYS A 266 -23.54 7.31 -13.62
C LYS A 266 -22.13 7.73 -13.27
N MET A 267 -21.52 7.07 -12.29
CA MET A 267 -20.20 7.39 -11.79
C MET A 267 -19.39 6.11 -11.64
N LYS A 268 -18.18 6.10 -12.21
CA LYS A 268 -17.31 4.92 -12.11
C LYS A 268 -16.29 5.14 -11.01
N LEU A 269 -16.27 4.28 -10.01
CA LEU A 269 -15.22 4.30 -8.98
C LEU A 269 -13.87 3.98 -9.65
N LYS A 270 -12.89 4.88 -9.52
CA LYS A 270 -11.54 4.72 -10.09
C LYS A 270 -10.49 4.33 -9.07
N GLY A 271 -10.67 4.80 -7.84
CA GLY A 271 -9.68 4.57 -6.80
C GLY A 271 -10.22 4.85 -5.41
N LEU A 272 -9.66 4.11 -4.47
CA LEU A 272 -9.87 4.30 -3.05
C LEU A 272 -8.50 4.52 -2.41
N PHE A 273 -8.29 5.70 -1.83
CA PHE A 273 -7.14 5.99 -1.00
C PHE A 273 -7.44 5.51 0.42
N VAL A 274 -6.82 4.39 0.76
CA VAL A 274 -6.85 3.80 2.10
C VAL A 274 -5.44 3.88 2.67
N GLY A 275 -5.31 4.29 3.93
CA GLY A 275 -4.05 4.25 4.68
C GLY A 275 -3.49 2.83 4.95
N SER A 276 -4.12 1.79 4.40
CA SER A 276 -3.75 0.37 4.56
C SER A 276 -2.96 -0.19 3.36
N LYS A 277 -2.27 0.67 2.59
CA LYS A 277 -1.47 0.22 1.41
C LYS A 277 -0.48 -0.90 1.76
N ASN A 278 0.07 -0.86 2.96
CA ASN A 278 1.03 -1.86 3.43
C ASN A 278 0.40 -3.25 3.61
N ALA A 279 -0.86 -3.34 4.05
CA ALA A 279 -1.54 -4.62 4.25
C ALA A 279 -1.87 -5.28 2.90
N PHE A 280 -2.38 -4.50 1.95
CA PHE A 280 -2.58 -4.97 0.57
C PHE A 280 -1.28 -5.40 -0.10
N PHE A 281 -0.19 -4.67 0.12
CA PHE A 281 1.11 -5.03 -0.44
C PHE A 281 1.67 -6.32 0.16
N GLU A 282 1.47 -6.58 1.46
CA GLU A 282 1.91 -7.81 2.12
C GLU A 282 1.15 -9.05 1.58
N GLU A 283 -0.16 -8.94 1.37
CA GLU A 283 -0.96 -10.01 0.77
C GLU A 283 -0.57 -10.27 -0.70
N ALA A 284 -0.38 -9.20 -1.48
CA ALA A 284 0.10 -9.30 -2.85
C ALA A 284 1.48 -9.96 -2.93
N LEU A 285 2.39 -9.62 -2.01
CA LEU A 285 3.72 -10.22 -1.94
C LEU A 285 3.66 -11.73 -1.66
N TYR A 286 2.74 -12.18 -0.81
CA TYR A 286 2.55 -13.61 -0.57
C TYR A 286 2.11 -14.35 -1.83
N SER A 287 1.18 -13.77 -2.61
CA SER A 287 0.78 -14.30 -3.91
C SER A 287 1.96 -14.36 -4.89
N ASP A 288 2.79 -13.31 -4.94
CA ASP A 288 3.96 -13.26 -5.81
C ASP A 288 5.03 -14.30 -5.43
N ILE A 289 5.20 -14.60 -4.14
CA ILE A 289 6.10 -15.67 -3.68
C ILE A 289 5.62 -17.04 -4.18
N ILE A 290 4.31 -17.29 -4.21
CA ILE A 290 3.76 -18.55 -4.75
C ILE A 290 4.05 -18.67 -6.25
N LEU A 291 3.86 -17.58 -7.01
CA LEU A 291 4.21 -17.53 -8.43
C LEU A 291 5.73 -17.75 -8.64
N GLY A 292 6.56 -17.14 -7.79
CA GLY A 292 8.01 -17.38 -7.77
C GLY A 292 8.37 -18.84 -7.48
N GLY A 293 7.66 -19.48 -6.54
CA GLY A 293 7.80 -20.92 -6.27
C GLY A 293 7.44 -21.78 -7.49
N GLY A 294 6.39 -21.40 -8.22
CA GLY A 294 6.02 -22.04 -9.49
C GLY A 294 7.12 -21.92 -10.56
N ALA A 295 7.75 -20.75 -10.69
CA ALA A 295 8.87 -20.54 -11.60
C ALA A 295 10.09 -21.41 -11.21
N LEU A 296 10.42 -21.49 -9.93
CA LEU A 296 11.49 -22.38 -9.43
C LEU A 296 11.20 -23.86 -9.76
N ALA A 297 9.97 -24.32 -9.59
CA ALA A 297 9.58 -25.68 -9.93
C ALA A 297 9.78 -25.98 -11.44
N MET A 298 9.45 -25.02 -12.31
CA MET A 298 9.68 -25.15 -13.75
C MET A 298 11.17 -25.25 -14.11
N VAL A 299 12.03 -24.47 -13.45
CA VAL A 299 13.50 -24.57 -13.64
C VAL A 299 14.01 -25.94 -13.21
N ILE A 300 13.56 -26.44 -12.05
CA ILE A 300 13.93 -27.77 -11.55
C ILE A 300 13.55 -28.86 -12.57
N LEU A 301 12.32 -28.80 -13.10
CA LEU A 301 11.86 -29.73 -14.14
C LEU A 301 12.72 -29.62 -15.40
N GLY A 302 13.09 -28.41 -15.81
CA GLY A 302 13.99 -28.18 -16.95
C GLY A 302 15.35 -28.86 -16.77
N ILE A 303 16.00 -28.67 -15.62
CA ILE A 303 17.27 -29.32 -15.27
C ILE A 303 17.12 -30.85 -15.25
N PHE A 304 16.04 -31.33 -14.64
CA PHE A 304 15.75 -32.76 -14.54
C PHE A 304 15.61 -33.43 -15.91
N PHE A 305 14.80 -32.85 -16.80
CA PHE A 305 14.60 -33.38 -18.15
C PHE A 305 15.85 -33.31 -19.02
N TYR A 306 16.67 -32.26 -18.85
CA TYR A 306 17.92 -32.09 -19.60
C TYR A 306 18.99 -33.09 -19.15
N SER A 307 19.27 -33.15 -17.84
CA SER A 307 20.33 -33.99 -17.28
C SER A 307 19.99 -35.49 -17.33
N LYS A 308 18.69 -35.85 -17.35
CA LYS A 308 18.20 -37.23 -17.24
C LYS A 308 18.72 -37.96 -15.99
N SER A 309 19.18 -37.21 -14.99
CA SER A 309 19.77 -37.73 -13.75
C SER A 309 19.22 -36.96 -12.54
N PHE A 310 18.53 -37.70 -11.66
CA PHE A 310 18.00 -37.15 -10.42
C PHE A 310 19.12 -36.68 -9.47
N ALA A 311 20.19 -37.46 -9.36
CA ALA A 311 21.31 -37.16 -8.46
C ALA A 311 22.01 -35.85 -8.83
N PHE A 312 22.24 -35.60 -10.13
CA PHE A 312 22.82 -34.35 -10.60
C PHE A 312 21.92 -33.15 -10.27
N THR A 313 20.62 -33.28 -10.52
CA THR A 313 19.64 -32.24 -10.20
C THR A 313 19.62 -31.91 -8.70
N CYS A 314 19.65 -32.92 -7.82
CA CYS A 314 19.73 -32.72 -6.37
C CYS A 314 21.01 -31.97 -5.94
N ILE A 315 22.17 -32.35 -6.47
CA ILE A 315 23.45 -31.70 -6.12
C ILE A 315 23.43 -30.22 -6.52
N VAL A 316 22.96 -29.92 -7.74
CA VAL A 316 22.85 -28.55 -8.24
C VAL A 316 21.90 -27.72 -7.36
N LEU A 317 20.75 -28.26 -6.98
CA LEU A 317 19.80 -27.56 -6.11
C LEU A 317 20.33 -27.34 -4.70
N CYS A 318 20.96 -28.35 -4.09
CA CYS A 318 21.62 -28.19 -2.80
C CYS A 318 22.74 -27.14 -2.88
N GLY A 319 23.53 -27.12 -3.96
CA GLY A 319 24.56 -26.12 -4.20
C GLY A 319 24.00 -24.70 -4.24
N MET A 320 22.93 -24.48 -5.00
CA MET A 320 22.26 -23.17 -5.05
C MET A 320 21.67 -22.76 -3.70
N ALA A 321 21.00 -23.69 -3.00
CA ALA A 321 20.42 -23.42 -1.68
C ALA A 321 21.49 -23.07 -0.64
N PHE A 322 22.62 -23.79 -0.63
CA PHE A 322 23.75 -23.46 0.23
C PHE A 322 24.38 -22.11 -0.13
N ALA A 323 24.53 -21.79 -1.41
CA ALA A 323 25.06 -20.48 -1.83
C ALA A 323 24.21 -19.32 -1.30
N VAL A 324 22.88 -19.40 -1.47
CA VAL A 324 21.93 -18.39 -0.94
C VAL A 324 21.96 -18.36 0.59
N GLY A 325 21.95 -19.53 1.25
CA GLY A 325 21.98 -19.63 2.70
C GLY A 325 23.27 -19.06 3.32
N THR A 326 24.43 -19.37 2.75
CA THR A 326 25.71 -18.81 3.17
C THR A 326 25.76 -17.30 2.92
N SER A 327 25.24 -16.82 1.78
CA SER A 327 25.14 -15.38 1.52
C SER A 327 24.27 -14.67 2.57
N PHE A 328 23.13 -15.26 2.93
CA PHE A 328 22.26 -14.73 3.99
C PHE A 328 22.94 -14.76 5.38
N PHE A 329 23.71 -15.80 5.68
CA PHE A 329 24.49 -15.87 6.91
C PHE A 329 25.56 -14.77 6.97
N VAL A 330 26.30 -14.55 5.88
CA VAL A 330 27.28 -13.45 5.79
C VAL A 330 26.58 -12.09 5.97
N TYR A 331 25.43 -11.90 5.32
CA TYR A 331 24.62 -10.69 5.42
C TYR A 331 24.18 -10.37 6.86
N THR A 332 23.66 -11.36 7.57
CA THR A 332 23.09 -11.17 8.91
C THR A 332 24.12 -11.30 10.04
N ALA A 333 25.00 -12.29 10.01
CA ALA A 333 25.92 -12.58 11.11
C ALA A 333 27.22 -11.77 11.03
N ILE A 334 27.80 -11.62 9.83
CA ILE A 334 29.08 -10.93 9.65
C ILE A 334 28.85 -9.42 9.52
N PHE A 335 28.00 -8.99 8.59
CA PHE A 335 27.72 -7.57 8.38
C PHE A 335 26.76 -6.97 9.42
N ARG A 336 26.06 -7.81 10.21
CA ARG A 336 25.13 -7.38 11.26
C ARG A 336 24.05 -6.41 10.77
N ILE A 337 23.63 -6.57 9.51
CA ILE A 337 22.55 -5.77 8.94
C ILE A 337 21.23 -6.38 9.40
N SER A 338 20.54 -5.68 10.31
CA SER A 338 19.26 -6.14 10.89
C SER A 338 18.06 -5.92 9.98
N PHE A 339 18.19 -5.04 8.99
CA PHE A 339 17.12 -4.69 8.05
C PHE A 339 17.25 -5.50 6.77
N PHE A 340 16.26 -6.35 6.47
CA PHE A 340 16.21 -7.16 5.24
C PHE A 340 15.12 -6.62 4.29
N PRO A 341 15.48 -5.78 3.30
CA PRO A 341 14.50 -5.23 2.36
C PRO A 341 13.90 -6.32 1.47
N PHE A 342 12.63 -6.15 1.09
CA PHE A 342 11.93 -7.10 0.22
C PHE A 342 12.62 -7.30 -1.13
N ILE A 343 13.35 -6.28 -1.62
CA ILE A 343 14.12 -6.35 -2.87
C ILE A 343 15.14 -7.50 -2.84
N ASN A 344 15.63 -7.90 -1.65
CA ASN A 344 16.54 -9.03 -1.54
C ASN A 344 15.89 -10.37 -1.94
N PHE A 345 14.56 -10.51 -1.92
CA PHE A 345 13.90 -11.71 -2.46
C PHE A 345 14.07 -11.81 -3.99
N LEU A 346 14.20 -10.69 -4.69
CA LEU A 346 14.47 -10.67 -6.14
C LEU A 346 15.85 -11.27 -6.45
N VAL A 347 16.83 -11.12 -5.54
CA VAL A 347 18.16 -11.73 -5.69
C VAL A 347 18.06 -13.25 -5.76
N ILE A 348 17.12 -13.88 -5.03
CA ILE A 348 16.92 -15.33 -5.08
C ILE A 348 16.50 -15.75 -6.49
N VAL A 349 15.56 -15.02 -7.10
CA VAL A 349 15.09 -15.29 -8.47
C VAL A 349 16.23 -15.14 -9.49
N ILE A 350 17.03 -14.07 -9.38
CA ILE A 350 18.20 -13.88 -10.24
C ILE A 350 19.23 -14.99 -10.04
N ALA A 351 19.52 -15.36 -8.79
CA ALA A 351 20.51 -16.38 -8.47
C ALA A 351 20.12 -17.75 -9.03
N ILE A 352 18.82 -18.10 -9.00
CA ILE A 352 18.31 -19.34 -9.61
C ILE A 352 18.49 -19.31 -11.13
N ALA A 353 18.19 -18.18 -11.79
CA ALA A 353 18.33 -18.06 -13.24
C ALA A 353 19.79 -18.26 -13.69
N VAL A 354 20.73 -17.53 -13.06
CA VAL A 354 22.16 -17.64 -13.39
C VAL A 354 22.72 -19.02 -12.99
N GLY A 355 22.32 -19.55 -11.82
CA GLY A 355 22.78 -20.86 -11.35
C GLY A 355 22.29 -22.02 -12.22
N ALA A 356 21.11 -21.91 -12.83
CA ALA A 356 20.60 -22.91 -13.76
C ALA A 356 21.38 -22.90 -15.09
N ASP A 357 21.72 -21.73 -15.63
CA ASP A 357 22.52 -21.59 -16.86
C ASP A 357 23.89 -22.26 -16.72
N ASP A 358 24.58 -22.05 -15.60
CA ASP A 358 25.87 -22.68 -15.31
C ASP A 358 25.75 -24.21 -15.19
N ALA A 359 24.66 -24.70 -14.60
CA ALA A 359 24.41 -26.13 -14.48
C ALA A 359 24.19 -26.79 -15.85
N PHE A 360 23.46 -26.13 -16.76
CA PHE A 360 23.27 -26.60 -18.13
C PHE A 360 24.59 -26.63 -18.91
N LEU A 361 25.39 -25.56 -18.79
CA LEU A 361 26.70 -25.47 -19.44
C LEU A 361 27.64 -26.58 -18.97
N LEU A 362 27.70 -26.82 -17.66
CA LEU A 362 28.51 -27.89 -17.07
C LEU A 362 28.09 -29.26 -17.58
N SER A 363 26.78 -29.55 -17.57
CA SER A 363 26.25 -30.84 -18.04
C SER A 363 26.50 -31.06 -19.53
N TYR A 364 26.45 -29.99 -20.35
CA TYR A 364 26.78 -30.06 -21.77
C TYR A 364 28.26 -30.41 -22.00
N GLN A 365 29.17 -29.69 -21.34
CA GLN A 365 30.62 -29.89 -21.49
C GLN A 365 31.05 -31.27 -20.99
N PHE A 366 30.45 -31.74 -19.89
CA PHE A 366 30.73 -33.05 -19.33
C PHE A 366 30.37 -34.20 -20.29
N GLU A 367 29.18 -34.19 -20.89
CA GLU A 367 28.78 -35.23 -21.84
C GLU A 367 29.59 -35.17 -23.15
N LYS A 368 30.00 -33.97 -23.59
CA LYS A 368 30.92 -33.81 -24.72
C LYS A 368 32.28 -34.48 -24.44
N HIS A 369 32.93 -34.14 -23.33
CA HIS A 369 34.23 -34.72 -22.96
C HIS A 369 34.15 -36.23 -22.75
N LYS A 370 33.08 -36.72 -22.13
CA LYS A 370 32.83 -38.15 -21.94
C LYS A 370 32.73 -38.90 -23.28
N THR A 371 32.13 -38.27 -24.29
CA THR A 371 32.02 -38.84 -25.64
C THR A 371 33.37 -38.87 -26.34
N GLU A 372 34.14 -37.78 -26.24
CA GLU A 372 35.50 -37.70 -26.78
C GLU A 372 36.43 -38.75 -26.14
N LEU A 373 36.37 -38.92 -24.82
CA LEU A 373 37.15 -39.95 -24.11
C LEU A 373 36.78 -41.37 -24.54
N LYS A 374 35.49 -41.66 -24.75
CA LYS A 374 35.07 -42.96 -25.29
C LYS A 374 35.62 -43.19 -26.69
N GLN A 375 35.63 -42.17 -27.54
CA GLN A 375 36.18 -42.26 -28.90
C GLN A 375 37.69 -42.51 -28.87
N TRP A 376 38.42 -41.82 -28.00
CA TRP A 376 39.86 -42.04 -27.80
C TRP A 376 40.17 -43.43 -27.26
N ASN A 377 39.44 -43.90 -26.25
CA ASN A 377 39.62 -45.24 -25.69
C ASN A 377 39.31 -46.33 -26.72
N ALA A 378 38.27 -46.17 -27.52
CA ALA A 378 37.96 -47.09 -28.62
C ALA A 378 39.06 -47.09 -29.69
N LYS A 379 39.66 -45.94 -29.98
CA LYS A 379 40.78 -45.80 -30.92
C LYS A 379 42.08 -46.43 -30.38
N LEU A 380 42.32 -46.34 -29.08
CA LEU A 380 43.46 -46.99 -28.40
C LEU A 380 43.29 -48.51 -28.32
N LEU A 381 42.08 -49.01 -28.07
CA LEU A 381 41.80 -50.45 -28.00
C LEU A 381 41.81 -51.14 -29.38
N ASN A 382 41.48 -50.40 -30.45
CA ASN A 382 41.61 -50.86 -31.84
C ASN A 382 43.01 -50.60 -32.42
N PHE A 383 43.97 -50.17 -31.60
CA PHE A 383 45.34 -49.94 -32.04
C PHE A 383 46.11 -51.26 -32.03
N ASP A 384 46.34 -51.79 -33.23
CA ASP A 384 47.02 -53.06 -33.48
C ASP A 384 48.49 -53.02 -33.01
N PRO A 385 48.92 -53.87 -32.06
CA PRO A 385 50.30 -53.88 -31.55
C PRO A 385 51.33 -54.29 -32.61
N ASP A 386 50.92 -54.90 -33.72
CA ASP A 386 51.85 -55.34 -34.78
C ASP A 386 52.44 -54.18 -35.61
N LEU A 387 51.90 -52.96 -35.47
CA LEU A 387 52.51 -51.75 -36.04
C LEU A 387 53.65 -51.16 -35.20
N MET A 388 53.93 -51.69 -34.00
CA MET A 388 55.12 -51.30 -33.21
C MET A 388 56.39 -52.04 -33.63
N SER A 389 56.32 -53.20 -34.29
CA SER A 389 57.53 -53.92 -34.74
C SER A 389 58.29 -53.19 -35.86
N GLN A 390 57.70 -52.15 -36.48
CA GLN A 390 58.37 -51.35 -37.51
C GLN A 390 58.75 -49.93 -37.06
N LYS A 391 58.47 -49.55 -35.79
CA LYS A 391 58.63 -48.17 -35.30
C LYS A 391 59.72 -47.94 -34.25
N ASP A 392 60.57 -48.93 -33.97
CA ASP A 392 61.79 -48.78 -33.15
C ASP A 392 62.95 -48.04 -33.86
N LYS A 393 62.66 -47.18 -34.84
CA LYS A 393 63.69 -46.39 -35.55
C LYS A 393 63.52 -44.88 -35.55
N LEU A 394 62.49 -44.32 -34.93
CA LEU A 394 62.36 -42.87 -34.78
C LEU A 394 61.99 -42.50 -33.35
N GLY A 395 63.04 -42.22 -32.58
CA GLY A 395 62.93 -41.69 -31.23
C GLY A 395 62.18 -40.36 -31.23
N TYR A 396 61.02 -40.37 -30.59
CA TYR A 396 60.39 -39.15 -30.09
C TYR A 396 59.94 -39.40 -28.66
N SER A 397 60.73 -38.86 -27.73
CA SER A 397 60.33 -38.60 -26.36
C SER A 397 59.39 -37.41 -26.38
N TYR A 398 58.14 -37.59 -25.98
CA TYR A 398 57.24 -36.48 -25.68
C TYR A 398 57.12 -36.37 -24.17
N THR A 399 57.95 -35.51 -23.58
CA THR A 399 57.72 -34.95 -22.24
C THR A 399 56.54 -33.99 -22.33
N PHE A 400 55.42 -34.33 -21.66
CA PHE A 400 54.28 -33.46 -21.50
C PHE A 400 54.58 -32.46 -20.37
N ASN A 401 55.14 -31.31 -20.72
CA ASN A 401 55.25 -30.16 -19.83
C ASN A 401 54.16 -29.15 -20.22
N GLU A 402 53.05 -29.17 -19.50
CA GLU A 402 52.17 -28.01 -19.38
C GLU A 402 51.86 -27.81 -17.90
N THR A 403 52.62 -26.89 -17.32
CA THR A 403 52.32 -26.21 -16.05
C THR A 403 51.12 -25.30 -16.28
N ILE A 404 49.97 -25.65 -15.70
CA ILE A 404 48.86 -24.72 -15.52
C ILE A 404 49.10 -24.01 -14.20
N ASP A 405 49.42 -22.72 -14.30
CA ASP A 405 49.66 -21.82 -13.18
C ASP A 405 48.32 -21.43 -12.55
N PHE A 406 48.00 -22.03 -11.40
CA PHE A 406 46.96 -21.54 -10.51
C PHE A 406 47.64 -20.73 -9.41
N GLY A 407 47.54 -19.40 -9.54
CA GLY A 407 47.89 -18.48 -8.48
C GLY A 407 47.22 -18.86 -7.16
N ALA A 408 48.07 -19.22 -6.20
CA ALA A 408 47.86 -19.13 -4.75
C ALA A 408 46.49 -19.55 -4.20
N LEU A 409 46.29 -20.85 -3.95
CA LEU A 409 45.64 -21.32 -2.74
C LEU A 409 45.98 -22.79 -2.49
N ASP A 410 46.87 -22.99 -1.52
CA ASP A 410 47.36 -24.27 -1.04
C ASP A 410 46.26 -24.96 -0.22
N LEU A 411 45.63 -25.99 -0.79
CA LEU A 411 44.68 -26.85 -0.09
C LEU A 411 44.91 -28.30 -0.55
N GLN A 412 45.77 -28.99 0.21
CA GLN A 412 45.99 -30.43 0.10
C GLN A 412 44.68 -31.20 0.28
N VAL A 413 44.21 -31.88 -0.76
CA VAL A 413 43.20 -32.93 -0.63
C VAL A 413 43.55 -34.12 -1.52
N GLY A 414 43.96 -35.22 -0.88
CA GLY A 414 43.61 -36.59 -1.26
C GLY A 414 44.38 -37.26 -2.42
N LYS A 415 45.46 -37.97 -2.09
CA LYS A 415 45.98 -39.08 -2.91
C LYS A 415 44.91 -40.19 -3.02
N PHE A 416 44.42 -40.46 -4.22
CA PHE A 416 43.71 -41.71 -4.52
C PHE A 416 44.69 -42.72 -5.11
N TYR A 417 45.02 -43.75 -4.33
CA TYR A 417 45.67 -44.96 -4.80
C TYR A 417 44.65 -45.81 -5.56
N MET A 418 44.87 -46.07 -6.85
CA MET A 418 44.25 -47.20 -7.54
C MET A 418 45.13 -48.43 -7.35
N ARG A 419 44.48 -49.45 -6.79
CA ARG A 419 44.99 -50.73 -6.33
C ARG A 419 45.08 -51.66 -7.54
N ASP A 420 46.26 -52.21 -7.81
CA ASP A 420 46.44 -53.30 -8.77
C ASP A 420 45.51 -54.47 -8.43
N TYR A 421 44.77 -54.94 -9.43
CA TYR A 421 44.20 -56.27 -9.45
C TYR A 421 44.70 -57.00 -10.70
N ARG A 422 45.68 -57.88 -10.42
CA ARG A 422 46.37 -58.88 -11.24
C ARG A 422 47.47 -58.43 -12.17
#